data_AF-A0A838JCH7-F1
#
_entry.id   AF-A0A838JCH7-F1
#
_cell.length_a   1.000
_cell.length_b   1.000
_cell.length_c   1.000
_cell.angle_alpha   90.00
_cell.angle_beta   90.00
_cell.angle_gamma   90.00
#
_symmetry.space_group_name_H-M   'P 1'
#
loop_
_entity.id
_entity.type
_entity.pdbx_description
1 polymer ?
#
loop_
_entity_poly.entity_id
_entity_poly.type
_entity_poly.pdbx_seq_one_letter_code
_entity_poly.pdbx_strand_id
1 'polypeptide(L)'
;MARTTLDTQLQTINEKINELGTLADTTLGQALEAIRTGDQSLSGLVIAADEPIEDLRTQIEQLTFTSLTLQQPLAGRDLRFLASTPSITAGLERTGDNAIGIAKLLVRMAPLRAEGLSSSQVSLSSLTANPNQEQKKPAVQPLSEASIVSEILDLGHEAQRVLQGTMRAFAGTNAPAARNIWQDDD
;
A
#
# COMPACT_ATOMS: atom_id res chain seq x y z
N MET A 1 -35.03 17.40 -12.33
CA MET A 1 -34.10 18.08 -11.38
C MET A 1 -33.40 17.12 -10.41
N ALA A 2 -33.89 15.90 -10.16
CA ALA A 2 -33.23 14.96 -9.22
C ALA A 2 -31.89 14.37 -9.70
N ARG A 3 -31.67 14.21 -11.01
CA ARG A 3 -30.46 13.55 -11.53
C ARG A 3 -29.18 14.37 -11.35
N THR A 4 -29.26 15.69 -11.51
CA THR A 4 -28.09 16.59 -11.46
C THR A 4 -27.39 16.57 -10.10
N THR A 5 -28.15 16.48 -8.99
CA THR A 5 -27.58 16.40 -7.64
C THR A 5 -26.85 15.08 -7.42
N LEU A 6 -27.48 13.96 -7.76
CA LEU A 6 -26.84 12.64 -7.66
C LEU A 6 -25.59 12.56 -8.55
N ASP A 7 -25.67 13.02 -9.80
CA ASP A 7 -24.52 13.04 -10.72
C ASP A 7 -23.35 13.84 -10.13
N THR A 8 -23.63 14.99 -9.49
CA THR A 8 -22.62 15.82 -8.83
C THR A 8 -22.02 15.09 -7.63
N GLN A 9 -22.84 14.45 -6.79
CA GLN A 9 -22.36 13.68 -5.63
C GLN A 9 -21.49 12.50 -6.05
N LEU A 10 -21.90 11.75 -7.08
CA LEU A 10 -21.13 10.64 -7.64
C LEU A 10 -19.77 11.13 -8.17
N GLN A 11 -19.75 12.27 -8.86
CA GLN A 11 -18.52 12.89 -9.35
C GLN A 11 -17.59 13.28 -8.20
N THR A 12 -18.11 13.93 -7.15
CA THR A 12 -17.32 14.30 -5.97
C THR A 12 -16.77 13.08 -5.23
N ILE A 13 -17.56 12.01 -5.08
CA ILE A 13 -17.09 10.74 -4.50
C ILE A 13 -15.94 10.17 -5.33
N ASN A 14 -16.11 10.14 -6.66
CA ASN A 14 -15.07 9.65 -7.57
C ASN A 14 -13.77 10.47 -7.48
N GLU A 15 -13.87 11.80 -7.43
CA GLU A 15 -12.71 12.69 -7.25
C GLU A 15 -11.98 12.41 -5.93
N LYS A 16 -12.70 12.28 -4.83
CA LYS A 16 -12.12 11.97 -3.52
C LYS A 16 -11.47 10.58 -3.46
N ILE A 17 -12.04 9.57 -4.15
CA ILE A 17 -11.39 8.25 -4.26
C ILE A 17 -10.05 8.37 -5.01
N ASN A 18 -9.98 9.18 -6.07
CA ASN A 18 -8.72 9.42 -6.78
C ASN A 18 -7.70 10.18 -5.91
N GLU A 19 -8.16 11.14 -5.13
CA GLU A 19 -7.33 11.85 -4.14
C GLU A 19 -6.76 10.88 -3.09
N LEU A 20 -7.61 9.99 -2.55
CA LEU A 20 -7.20 8.98 -1.56
C LEU A 20 -6.19 7.99 -2.16
N GLY A 21 -6.40 7.56 -3.40
CA GLY A 21 -5.46 6.68 -4.08
C GLY A 21 -4.11 7.36 -4.35
N THR A 22 -4.11 8.65 -4.69
CA THR A 22 -2.88 9.44 -4.86
C THR A 22 -2.13 9.59 -3.55
N LEU A 23 -2.85 9.83 -2.45
CA LEU A 23 -2.26 9.94 -1.12
C LEU A 23 -1.66 8.60 -0.68
N ALA A 24 -2.39 7.49 -0.84
CA ALA A 24 -1.89 6.15 -0.53
C ALA A 24 -0.64 5.78 -1.35
N ASP A 25 -0.61 6.10 -2.65
CA ASP A 25 0.55 5.89 -3.52
C ASP A 25 1.76 6.71 -3.07
N THR A 26 1.54 7.98 -2.72
CA THR A 26 2.60 8.86 -2.22
C THR A 26 3.16 8.35 -0.89
N THR A 27 2.30 7.98 0.05
CA THR A 27 2.69 7.45 1.37
C THR A 27 3.47 6.15 1.22
N LEU A 28 3.06 5.25 0.33
CA LEU A 28 3.80 4.03 0.03
C LEU A 28 5.17 4.33 -0.57
N GLY A 29 5.24 5.19 -1.59
CA GLY A 29 6.51 5.57 -2.22
C GLY A 29 7.49 6.21 -1.23
N GLN A 30 7.00 7.07 -0.33
CA GLN A 30 7.82 7.66 0.74
C GLN A 30 8.29 6.61 1.76
N ALA A 31 7.46 5.62 2.10
CA ALA A 31 7.87 4.52 2.99
C ALA A 31 8.99 3.68 2.35
N LEU A 32 8.89 3.38 1.05
CA LEU A 32 9.94 2.66 0.31
C LEU A 32 11.24 3.46 0.25
N GLU A 33 11.15 4.77 0.00
CA GLU A 33 12.32 5.63 0.00
C GLU A 33 12.95 5.75 1.40
N ALA A 34 12.14 5.71 2.46
CA ALA A 34 12.62 5.68 3.83
C ALA A 34 13.35 4.36 4.15
N ILE A 35 12.87 3.22 3.64
CA ILE A 35 13.59 1.92 3.73
C ILE A 35 14.96 2.05 3.05
N ARG A 36 14.99 2.58 1.82
CA ARG A 36 16.20 2.67 0.99
C ARG A 36 17.28 3.55 1.63
N THR A 37 16.88 4.69 2.20
CA THR A 37 17.79 5.71 2.72
C THR A 37 18.06 5.56 4.22
N GLY A 38 17.15 4.95 4.97
CA GLY A 38 17.13 4.99 6.43
C GLY A 38 16.71 6.36 7.00
N ASP A 39 16.13 7.25 6.19
CA ASP A 39 15.75 8.60 6.61
C ASP A 39 14.56 8.59 7.59
N GLN A 40 14.86 9.04 8.81
CA GLN A 40 13.90 9.14 9.91
C GLN A 40 12.90 10.28 9.71
N SER A 41 13.32 11.35 9.03
CA SER A 41 12.45 12.50 8.73
C SER A 41 11.35 12.06 7.76
N LEU A 42 11.72 11.29 6.74
CA LEU A 42 10.77 10.74 5.78
C LEU A 42 9.81 9.74 6.45
N SER A 43 10.31 8.91 7.36
CA SER A 43 9.47 8.03 8.17
C SER A 43 8.46 8.84 9.00
N GLY A 44 8.86 9.98 9.57
CA GLY A 44 7.96 10.89 10.28
C GLY A 44 6.86 11.48 9.38
N LEU A 45 7.19 11.85 8.15
CA LEU A 45 6.20 12.34 7.17
C LEU A 45 5.18 11.26 6.80
N VAL A 46 5.64 10.02 6.57
CA VAL A 46 4.76 8.88 6.29
C VAL A 46 3.80 8.65 7.45
N ILE A 47 4.29 8.67 8.69
CA ILE A 47 3.45 8.51 9.89
C ILE A 47 2.42 9.63 10.02
N ALA A 48 2.79 10.86 9.68
CA ALA A 48 1.87 12.00 9.70
C ALA A 48 0.77 11.91 8.63
N ALA A 49 0.90 11.04 7.63
CA ALA A 49 -0.12 10.82 6.60
C ALA A 49 -1.32 9.97 7.09
N ASP A 50 -1.27 9.42 8.31
CA ASP A 50 -2.34 8.61 8.93
C ASP A 50 -3.67 9.38 9.00
N GLU A 51 -3.64 10.55 9.65
CA GLU A 51 -4.82 11.42 9.81
C GLU A 51 -5.46 11.86 8.48
N PRO A 52 -4.73 12.41 7.49
CA PRO A 52 -5.35 12.82 6.23
C PRO A 52 -5.92 11.66 5.39
N ILE A 53 -5.35 10.44 5.50
CA ILE A 53 -5.90 9.25 4.85
C ILE A 53 -7.25 8.86 5.49
N GLU A 54 -7.31 8.77 6.81
CA GLU A 54 -8.53 8.39 7.52
C GLU A 54 -9.62 9.46 7.39
N ASP A 55 -9.24 10.75 7.42
CA ASP A 55 -10.16 11.85 7.19
C ASP A 55 -10.81 11.78 5.81
N LEU A 56 -10.01 11.50 4.77
CA LEU A 56 -10.52 11.42 3.41
C LEU A 56 -11.40 10.18 3.20
N ARG A 57 -11.02 9.04 3.78
CA ARG A 57 -11.85 7.83 3.83
C ARG A 57 -13.20 8.14 4.48
N THR A 58 -13.19 8.74 5.67
CA THR A 58 -14.41 9.09 6.43
C THR A 58 -15.31 10.05 5.65
N GLN A 59 -14.73 11.06 4.99
CA GLN A 59 -15.48 11.96 4.12
C GLN A 59 -16.17 11.20 2.99
N ILE A 60 -15.46 10.30 2.29
CA ILE A 60 -16.04 9.51 1.20
C ILE A 60 -17.19 8.64 1.70
N GLU A 61 -17.02 7.97 2.84
CA GLU A 61 -18.07 7.13 3.45
C GLU A 61 -19.31 7.95 3.81
N GLN A 62 -19.12 9.11 4.45
CA GLN A 62 -20.21 10.00 4.82
C GLN A 62 -20.98 10.50 3.59
N LEU A 63 -20.27 10.93 2.54
CA LEU A 63 -20.88 11.34 1.26
C LEU A 63 -21.63 10.19 0.60
N THR A 64 -21.07 8.98 0.63
CA THR A 64 -21.68 7.77 0.06
C THR A 64 -22.99 7.44 0.75
N PHE A 65 -23.00 7.33 2.08
CA PHE A 65 -24.21 7.04 2.84
C PHE A 65 -25.25 8.15 2.71
N THR A 66 -24.83 9.41 2.76
CA THR A 66 -25.73 10.55 2.55
C THR A 66 -26.40 10.48 1.17
N SER A 67 -25.64 10.14 0.12
CA SER A 67 -26.17 10.00 -1.23
C SER A 67 -27.15 8.83 -1.34
N LEU A 68 -26.84 7.67 -0.73
CA LEU A 68 -27.74 6.52 -0.67
C LEU A 68 -29.06 6.87 0.03
N THR A 69 -28.99 7.55 1.18
CA THR A 69 -30.17 7.91 1.98
C THR A 69 -31.06 8.92 1.28
N LEU A 70 -30.47 9.98 0.71
CA LEU A 70 -31.23 11.11 0.15
C LEU A 70 -31.73 10.85 -1.27
N GLN A 71 -30.95 10.13 -2.09
CA GLN A 71 -31.27 9.95 -3.51
C GLN A 71 -31.94 8.61 -3.82
N GLN A 72 -31.78 7.61 -2.94
CA GLN A 72 -32.38 6.26 -3.07
C GLN A 72 -32.27 5.67 -4.49
N PRO A 73 -31.05 5.63 -5.10
CA PRO A 73 -30.90 5.15 -6.46
C PRO A 73 -31.30 3.67 -6.56
N LEU A 74 -32.15 3.36 -7.54
CA LEU A 74 -32.63 2.01 -7.78
C LEU A 74 -31.59 1.18 -8.56
N ALA A 75 -31.74 -0.15 -8.49
CA ALA A 75 -30.85 -1.15 -9.09
C ALA A 75 -30.25 -0.70 -10.44
N GLY A 76 -28.92 -0.56 -10.49
CA GLY A 76 -28.24 0.00 -11.66
C GLY A 76 -26.78 0.34 -11.39
N ARG A 77 -26.16 1.07 -12.33
CA ARG A 77 -24.75 1.47 -12.27
C ARG A 77 -24.44 2.29 -11.02
N ASP A 78 -25.28 3.25 -10.70
CA ASP A 78 -25.01 4.23 -9.64
C ASP A 78 -25.11 3.60 -8.25
N LEU A 79 -26.12 2.74 -8.02
CA LEU A 79 -26.22 1.96 -6.79
C LEU A 79 -25.01 1.02 -6.62
N ARG A 80 -24.55 0.36 -7.68
CA ARG A 80 -23.38 -0.52 -7.63
C ARG A 80 -22.11 0.27 -7.30
N PHE A 81 -21.93 1.45 -7.89
CA PHE A 81 -20.80 2.32 -7.59
C PHE A 81 -20.80 2.74 -6.10
N LEU A 82 -21.91 3.28 -5.61
CA LEU A 82 -22.05 3.67 -4.20
C LEU A 82 -21.86 2.49 -3.25
N ALA A 83 -22.43 1.32 -3.57
CA ALA A 83 -22.27 0.11 -2.75
C ALA A 83 -20.84 -0.42 -2.74
N SER A 84 -20.08 -0.23 -3.83
CA SER A 84 -18.67 -0.64 -3.92
C SER A 84 -17.70 0.34 -3.27
N THR A 85 -18.12 1.60 -3.10
CA THR A 85 -17.24 2.68 -2.65
C THR A 85 -16.57 2.38 -1.30
N PRO A 86 -17.27 1.92 -0.23
CA PRO A 86 -16.63 1.61 1.04
C PRO A 86 -15.54 0.53 0.94
N SER A 87 -15.74 -0.48 0.09
CA SER A 87 -14.74 -1.53 -0.12
C SER A 87 -13.50 -1.00 -0.84
N ILE A 88 -13.67 -0.09 -1.79
CA ILE A 88 -12.56 0.55 -2.51
C ILE A 88 -11.76 1.42 -1.55
N THR A 89 -12.42 2.30 -0.79
CA THR A 89 -11.75 3.22 0.14
C THR A 89 -11.05 2.49 1.27
N ALA A 90 -11.64 1.41 1.81
CA ALA A 90 -10.96 0.56 2.80
C ALA A 90 -9.71 -0.12 2.24
N GLY A 91 -9.72 -0.50 0.95
CA GLY A 91 -8.52 -1.04 0.30
C GLY A 91 -7.40 -0.01 0.18
N LEU A 92 -7.73 1.24 -0.14
CA LEU A 92 -6.76 2.33 -0.26
C LEU A 92 -6.20 2.77 1.09
N GLU A 93 -7.06 2.91 2.10
CA GLU A 93 -6.65 3.22 3.48
C GLU A 93 -5.70 2.14 4.00
N ARG A 94 -6.05 0.86 3.83
CA ARG A 94 -5.19 -0.25 4.22
C ARG A 94 -3.80 -0.21 3.57
N THR A 95 -3.69 0.25 2.32
CA THR A 95 -2.36 0.45 1.69
C THR A 95 -1.56 1.52 2.40
N GLY A 96 -2.19 2.65 2.73
CA GLY A 96 -1.57 3.71 3.55
C GLY A 96 -1.15 3.21 4.92
N ASP A 97 -2.03 2.45 5.57
CA ASP A 97 -1.82 1.88 6.91
C ASP A 97 -0.61 0.93 6.95
N ASN A 98 -0.44 0.11 5.91
CA ASN A 98 0.75 -0.73 5.76
C ASN A 98 2.03 0.11 5.58
N ALA A 99 1.98 1.17 4.77
CA ALA A 99 3.12 2.07 4.59
C ALA A 99 3.50 2.80 5.88
N ILE A 100 2.51 3.23 6.67
CA ILE A 100 2.69 3.79 8.00
C ILE A 100 3.30 2.75 8.96
N GLY A 101 2.85 1.50 8.88
CA GLY A 101 3.42 0.38 9.62
C GLY A 101 4.92 0.19 9.33
N ILE A 102 5.31 0.23 8.06
CA ILE A 102 6.71 0.20 7.62
C ILE A 102 7.50 1.34 8.26
N ALA A 103 7.02 2.58 8.14
CA ALA A 103 7.72 3.75 8.71
C ALA A 103 7.86 3.67 10.25
N LYS A 104 6.80 3.23 10.96
CA LYS A 104 6.84 3.00 12.41
C LYS A 104 7.91 1.96 12.78
N LEU A 105 8.09 0.91 11.97
CA LEU A 105 9.14 -0.09 12.19
C LEU A 105 10.53 0.49 11.95
N LEU A 106 10.75 1.26 10.89
CA LEU A 106 12.04 1.90 10.60
C LEU A 106 12.50 2.80 11.73
N VAL A 107 11.58 3.59 12.32
CA VAL A 107 11.88 4.44 13.48
C VAL A 107 12.31 3.62 14.69
N ARG A 108 11.64 2.50 14.95
CA ARG A 108 11.99 1.59 16.04
C ARG A 108 13.34 0.89 15.83
N MET A 109 13.72 0.66 14.58
CA MET A 109 14.98 0.00 14.22
C MET A 109 16.18 0.96 14.20
N ALA A 110 15.96 2.28 14.14
CA ALA A 110 17.03 3.28 14.02
C ALA A 110 18.16 3.14 15.06
N PRO A 111 17.89 2.90 16.37
CA PRO A 111 18.96 2.72 17.37
C PRO A 111 19.83 1.49 17.09
N LEU A 112 19.23 0.38 16.63
CA LEU A 112 19.94 -0.87 16.35
C LEU A 112 20.92 -0.73 15.19
N ARG A 113 20.59 0.13 14.22
CA ARG A 113 21.45 0.43 13.07
C ARG A 113 22.59 1.38 13.44
N ALA A 114 22.36 2.31 14.37
CA ALA A 114 23.38 3.22 14.90
C ALA A 114 24.45 2.49 15.74
N GLU A 115 24.07 1.42 16.45
CA GLU A 115 24.99 0.65 17.29
C GLU A 115 25.84 -0.38 16.51
N GLY A 116 25.70 -0.49 15.19
CA GLY A 116 26.50 -1.39 14.37
C GLY A 116 26.18 -2.89 14.53
N LEU A 117 25.06 -3.24 15.18
CA LEU A 117 24.63 -4.65 15.37
C LEU A 117 24.17 -5.35 14.06
N SER A 118 24.10 -4.61 12.95
CA SER A 118 23.74 -5.09 11.61
C SER A 118 24.65 -6.22 11.10
N SER A 119 25.93 -6.27 11.50
CA SER A 119 26.88 -7.30 11.05
C SER A 119 26.88 -8.56 11.92
N SER A 120 25.76 -8.91 12.55
CA SER A 120 25.59 -10.21 13.17
C SER A 120 25.47 -11.26 12.06
N GLN A 121 26.59 -11.76 11.54
CA GLN A 121 26.61 -12.93 10.68
C GLN A 121 25.91 -14.07 11.42
N VAL A 122 24.64 -14.32 11.12
CA VAL A 122 23.95 -15.53 11.55
C VAL A 122 24.58 -16.68 10.77
N SER A 123 25.68 -17.21 11.29
CA SER A 123 26.20 -18.49 10.85
C SER A 123 25.22 -19.57 11.30
N LEU A 124 24.30 -19.93 10.40
CA LEU A 124 23.38 -21.07 10.52
C LEU A 124 24.10 -22.43 10.71
N SER A 125 25.43 -22.45 10.75
CA SER A 125 26.24 -23.66 10.98
C SER A 125 26.12 -24.26 12.38
N SER A 126 25.50 -23.57 13.35
CA SER A 126 25.37 -24.09 14.73
C SER A 126 24.16 -25.00 14.96
N LEU A 127 23.23 -25.14 14.01
CA LEU A 127 22.01 -25.96 14.17
C LEU A 127 22.04 -27.30 13.42
N THR A 128 23.07 -27.59 12.62
CA THR A 128 23.18 -28.84 11.85
C THR A 128 24.57 -29.48 12.00
N ALA A 129 25.05 -29.68 13.23
CA ALA A 129 26.23 -30.50 13.46
C ALA A 129 25.83 -31.99 13.47
N ASN A 130 25.61 -32.57 12.29
CA ASN A 130 25.61 -34.02 12.12
C ASN A 130 26.99 -34.43 11.56
N PRO A 131 27.86 -35.09 12.33
CA PRO A 131 29.27 -35.26 11.98
C PRO A 131 29.57 -36.21 10.79
N ASN A 132 28.56 -36.79 10.13
CA ASN A 132 28.74 -37.88 9.17
C ASN A 132 28.14 -37.64 7.76
N GLN A 133 28.02 -36.39 7.29
CA GLN A 133 27.67 -36.16 5.88
C GLN A 133 28.61 -35.17 5.21
N GLU A 134 29.42 -35.65 4.26
CA GLU A 134 30.04 -34.85 3.21
C GLU A 134 28.94 -34.26 2.31
N GLN A 135 28.31 -33.19 2.78
CA GLN A 135 27.37 -32.43 1.97
C GLN A 135 28.15 -31.46 1.10
N LYS A 136 28.03 -31.65 -0.21
CA LYS A 136 28.32 -30.65 -1.25
C LYS A 136 27.63 -29.34 -0.83
N LYS A 137 28.40 -28.45 -0.22
CA LYS A 137 27.95 -27.17 0.36
C LYS A 137 27.11 -26.44 -0.70
N PRO A 138 25.78 -26.29 -0.55
CA PRO A 138 25.08 -25.32 -1.38
C PRO A 138 25.72 -23.97 -1.07
N ALA A 139 26.10 -23.22 -2.09
CA ALA A 139 26.58 -21.86 -1.94
C ALA A 139 25.39 -21.00 -1.48
N VAL A 140 25.02 -21.10 -0.21
CA VAL A 140 24.09 -20.18 0.43
C VAL A 140 24.85 -18.86 0.49
N GLN A 141 24.51 -17.93 -0.42
CA GLN A 141 25.02 -16.57 -0.35
C GLN A 141 24.71 -16.04 1.05
N PRO A 142 25.66 -15.38 1.73
CA PRO A 142 25.38 -14.82 3.04
C PRO A 142 24.22 -13.83 2.88
N LEU A 143 23.08 -14.12 3.54
CA LEU A 143 21.95 -13.21 3.66
C LEU A 143 22.47 -11.93 4.32
N SER A 144 22.69 -10.90 3.51
CA SER A 144 23.12 -9.58 3.98
C SER A 144 21.90 -8.68 4.14
N GLU A 145 21.96 -7.71 5.07
CA GLU A 145 20.91 -6.69 5.22
C GLU A 145 20.61 -6.02 3.88
N ALA A 146 21.64 -5.75 3.07
CA ALA A 146 21.49 -5.16 1.75
C ALA A 146 20.66 -6.03 0.78
N SER A 147 20.84 -7.36 0.81
CA SER A 147 20.06 -8.28 -0.02
C SER A 147 18.59 -8.29 0.41
N ILE A 148 18.33 -8.36 1.72
CA ILE A 148 16.97 -8.36 2.27
C ILE A 148 16.26 -7.04 1.95
N VAL A 149 16.94 -5.92 2.15
CA VAL A 149 16.40 -4.59 1.83
C VAL A 149 16.09 -4.47 0.35
N SER A 150 16.96 -4.97 -0.54
CA SER A 150 16.70 -4.97 -1.99
C SER A 150 15.43 -5.76 -2.33
N GLU A 151 15.30 -6.99 -1.83
CA GLU A 151 14.12 -7.83 -2.10
C GLU A 151 12.82 -7.20 -1.57
N ILE A 152 12.86 -6.55 -0.40
CA ILE A 152 11.71 -5.82 0.15
C ILE A 152 11.34 -4.62 -0.74
N LEU A 153 12.34 -3.88 -1.23
CA LEU A 153 12.12 -2.74 -2.13
C LEU A 153 11.52 -3.19 -3.46
N ASP A 154 12.00 -4.29 -4.05
CA ASP A 154 11.46 -4.84 -5.29
C ASP A 154 9.98 -5.21 -5.12
N LEU A 155 9.64 -5.92 -4.04
CA LEU A 155 8.26 -6.26 -3.72
C LEU A 155 7.39 -5.00 -3.47
N GLY A 156 7.96 -4.00 -2.80
CA GLY A 156 7.29 -2.74 -2.53
C GLY A 156 6.98 -1.95 -3.80
N HIS A 157 7.94 -1.86 -4.72
CA HIS A 157 7.76 -1.22 -6.02
C HIS A 157 6.72 -1.96 -6.86
N GLU A 158 6.67 -3.28 -6.79
CA GLU A 158 5.64 -4.07 -7.46
C GLU A 158 4.24 -3.79 -6.88
N ALA A 159 4.11 -3.74 -5.54
CA ALA A 159 2.86 -3.35 -4.90
C ALA A 159 2.42 -1.93 -5.31
N GLN A 160 3.36 -1.00 -5.41
CA GLN A 160 3.11 0.37 -5.87
C GLN A 160 2.67 0.41 -7.34
N ARG A 161 3.31 -0.37 -8.21
CA ARG A 161 2.94 -0.51 -9.63
C ARG A 161 1.50 -1.00 -9.77
N VAL A 162 1.13 -2.03 -9.03
CA VAL A 162 -0.22 -2.59 -9.03
C VAL A 162 -1.24 -1.57 -8.53
N LEU A 163 -0.95 -0.83 -7.46
CA LEU A 163 -1.81 0.25 -6.96
C LEU A 163 -2.05 1.30 -8.05
N GLN A 164 -0.98 1.79 -8.67
CA GLN A 164 -1.06 2.78 -9.74
C GLN A 164 -1.85 2.27 -10.95
N GLY A 165 -1.61 1.01 -11.36
CA GLY A 165 -2.38 0.35 -12.41
C GLY A 165 -3.87 0.26 -12.07
N THR A 166 -4.19 -0.08 -10.83
CA THR A 166 -5.57 -0.19 -10.33
C THR A 166 -6.26 1.17 -10.34
N MET A 167 -5.58 2.21 -9.87
CA MET A 167 -6.11 3.58 -9.87
C MET A 167 -6.30 4.13 -11.30
N ARG A 168 -5.38 3.84 -12.23
CA ARG A 168 -5.55 4.19 -13.65
C ARG A 168 -6.75 3.48 -14.27
N ALA A 169 -6.92 2.18 -14.00
CA ALA A 169 -8.06 1.42 -14.49
C ALA A 169 -9.39 1.93 -13.89
N PHE A 170 -9.39 2.28 -12.61
CA PHE A 170 -10.53 2.90 -11.93
C PHE A 170 -10.91 4.24 -12.56
N ALA A 171 -9.95 5.16 -12.72
CA ALA A 171 -10.18 6.47 -13.34
C ALA A 171 -10.70 6.35 -14.79
N GLY A 172 -10.23 5.35 -15.54
CA GLY A 172 -10.70 5.05 -16.89
C GLY A 172 -11.99 4.23 -16.97
N THR A 173 -12.60 3.84 -15.85
CA THR A 173 -13.74 2.90 -15.80
C THR A 173 -13.47 1.61 -16.62
N ASN A 174 -12.23 1.12 -16.59
CA ASN A 174 -11.74 0.05 -17.46
C ASN A 174 -11.60 -1.28 -16.68
N ALA A 175 -12.70 -2.01 -16.53
CA ALA A 175 -12.74 -3.28 -15.82
C ALA A 175 -11.88 -4.41 -16.45
N PRO A 176 -11.71 -4.51 -17.78
CA PRO A 176 -10.73 -5.43 -18.37
C PRO A 176 -9.29 -5.11 -17.96
N ALA A 177 -8.88 -3.84 -18.03
CA ALA A 177 -7.54 -3.45 -17.59
C ALA A 177 -7.31 -3.82 -16.13
N ALA A 178 -8.29 -3.57 -15.25
CA ALA A 178 -8.20 -3.90 -13.83
C ALA A 178 -7.96 -5.40 -13.55
N ARG A 179 -8.42 -6.30 -14.42
CA ARG A 179 -8.25 -7.76 -14.26
C ARG A 179 -6.86 -8.26 -14.63
N ASN A 180 -6.14 -7.53 -15.46
CA ASN A 180 -4.87 -7.97 -16.04
C ASN A 180 -3.66 -7.23 -15.46
N ILE A 181 -3.83 -6.32 -14.49
CA ILE A 181 -2.73 -5.56 -13.86
C ILE A 181 -1.60 -6.46 -13.34
N TRP A 182 -1.96 -7.64 -12.86
CA TRP A 182 -1.03 -8.64 -12.30
C TRP A 182 -0.43 -9.58 -13.35
N GLN A 183 -0.90 -9.55 -14.60
CA GLN A 183 -0.50 -10.49 -15.65
C GLN A 183 0.58 -9.92 -16.59
N ASP A 184 0.96 -8.66 -16.42
CA ASP A 184 1.94 -8.01 -17.30
C ASP A 184 3.40 -8.49 -17.04
N ASP A 185 3.65 -9.36 -16.04
CA ASP A 185 4.98 -9.82 -15.61
C ASP A 185 5.24 -11.35 -15.70
N ASP A 186 4.35 -12.15 -16.32
CA ASP A 186 4.56 -13.60 -16.57
C ASP A 186 4.95 -13.94 -18.03
#